data_AF-A0A1V1I0S1-F1
#
_entry.id   AF-A0A1V1I0S1-F1
#
_cell.length_a   1.000
_cell.length_b   1.000
_cell.length_c   1.000
_cell.angle_alpha   90.00
_cell.angle_beta   90.00
_cell.angle_gamma   90.00
#
_symmetry.space_group_name_H-M   'P 1'
#
loop_
_entity.id
_entity.type
_entity.pdbx_description
1 polymer ?
#
loop_
_entity_poly.entity_id
_entity_poly.type
_entity_poly.pdbx_seq_one_letter_code
_entity_poly.pdbx_strand_id
1 'polypeptide(L)'
;MGFYQAMQLGAASLKPLIKNAEDKKLKQKYIIAFVLKNLLCILFCIFVIMSFSNIFGSENSIVGVITVLSLQTFRFSNLDFDVKQSAFTLFGIFGILMIGPYLASISIPIVGFVINFISIMVIAILACHNVALSNQSILVLSYVLLYGYQINDINVYISRVCALAVGGIIVAGIFYIKQRKQKFENTFSDIIKGFNFSNDRTKWQLKLTIAVCSGLLIGDLLNLPKTIWIGLACISVVQPDKKRVDIRCKERIPFAIVGCIMFYILYCILPKEFSSLIGILGGIMCGFSATYKWQTVFNTFGGLTSAVPILGLEIAIIFRIVNNVFGAIYGRLFSKIFDKIEEKIISRSIIEEMKISEEM
;
A
#
# COMPACT_ATOMS: atom_id res chain seq x y z
N MET A 1 30.35 -1.67 6.80
CA MET A 1 29.36 -2.31 5.90
C MET A 1 29.90 -2.37 4.46
N GLY A 2 29.68 -3.49 3.76
CA GLY A 2 30.06 -3.66 2.35
C GLY A 2 29.22 -2.80 1.39
N PHE A 3 29.67 -2.63 0.13
CA PHE A 3 28.93 -1.85 -0.89
C PHE A 3 27.57 -2.47 -1.21
N TYR A 4 27.53 -3.79 -1.42
CA TYR A 4 26.29 -4.51 -1.68
C TYR A 4 25.27 -4.39 -0.55
N GLN A 5 25.73 -4.47 0.71
CA GLN A 5 24.90 -4.29 1.89
C GLN A 5 24.35 -2.85 1.96
N ALA A 6 25.17 -1.84 1.62
CA ALA A 6 24.71 -0.46 1.52
C ALA A 6 23.58 -0.29 0.49
N MET A 7 23.68 -0.95 -0.67
CA MET A 7 22.62 -0.95 -1.67
C MET A 7 21.33 -1.64 -1.18
N GLN A 8 21.36 -2.53 -0.19
CA GLN A 8 20.12 -3.11 0.34
C GLN A 8 19.35 -2.14 1.25
N LEU A 9 20.01 -1.14 1.86
CA LEU A 9 19.35 -0.20 2.78
C LEU A 9 18.44 0.82 2.09
N GLY A 10 17.31 1.14 2.71
CA GLY A 10 16.40 2.20 2.25
C GLY A 10 16.91 3.61 2.54
N ALA A 11 16.25 4.63 1.96
CA ALA A 11 16.64 6.03 2.13
C ALA A 11 16.66 6.49 3.60
N ALA A 12 15.70 6.03 4.41
CA ALA A 12 15.62 6.37 5.83
C ALA A 12 16.82 5.88 6.65
N SER A 13 17.40 4.73 6.27
CA SER A 13 18.57 4.15 6.96
C SER A 13 19.88 4.66 6.38
N LEU A 14 19.96 4.88 5.06
CA LEU A 14 21.21 5.20 4.39
C LEU A 14 21.57 6.70 4.46
N LYS A 15 20.59 7.62 4.48
CA LYS A 15 20.87 9.06 4.58
C LYS A 15 21.58 9.45 5.89
N PRO A 16 21.20 8.95 7.08
CA PRO A 16 21.96 9.19 8.31
C PRO A 16 23.41 8.68 8.22
N LEU A 17 23.62 7.50 7.62
CA LEU A 17 24.97 6.96 7.43
C LEU A 17 25.82 7.82 6.48
N ILE A 18 25.22 8.41 5.45
CA ILE A 18 25.92 9.37 4.57
C ILE A 18 26.26 10.66 5.31
N LYS A 19 25.33 11.16 6.14
CA LYS A 19 25.52 12.41 6.90
C LYS A 19 26.64 12.28 7.94
N ASN A 20 26.67 11.15 8.64
CA ASN A 20 27.57 10.90 9.76
C ASN A 20 28.87 10.18 9.35
N ALA A 21 29.12 9.96 8.06
CA ALA A 21 30.34 9.33 7.58
C ALA A 21 31.55 10.26 7.83
N GLU A 22 32.50 9.78 8.62
CA GLU A 22 33.72 10.50 9.00
C GLU A 22 34.71 10.64 7.83
N ASP A 23 34.85 9.58 7.02
CA ASP A 23 35.75 9.57 5.85
C ASP A 23 35.01 9.95 4.55
N LYS A 24 35.64 10.83 3.76
CA LYS A 24 35.20 11.21 2.41
C LYS A 24 35.03 10.00 1.49
N LYS A 25 35.93 8.99 1.56
CA LYS A 25 35.82 7.78 0.75
C LYS A 25 34.58 6.96 1.14
N LEU A 26 34.32 6.83 2.44
CA LEU A 26 33.15 6.12 2.94
C LEU A 26 31.84 6.83 2.59
N LYS A 27 31.82 8.16 2.70
CA LYS A 27 30.69 8.99 2.29
C LYS A 27 30.39 8.83 0.80
N GLN A 28 31.40 8.90 -0.06
CA GLN A 28 31.26 8.67 -1.50
C GLN A 28 30.73 7.26 -1.81
N LYS A 29 31.26 6.23 -1.14
CA LYS A 29 30.78 4.85 -1.28
C LYS A 29 29.28 4.74 -0.99
N TYR A 30 28.80 5.37 0.09
CA TYR A 30 27.38 5.34 0.44
C TYR A 30 26.50 6.16 -0.52
N ILE A 31 26.97 7.32 -0.99
CA ILE A 31 26.25 8.11 -2.00
C ILE A 31 26.12 7.32 -3.30
N ILE A 32 27.22 6.74 -3.80
CA ILE A 32 27.22 5.94 -5.02
C ILE A 32 26.29 4.74 -4.87
N ALA A 33 26.37 4.01 -3.76
CA ALA A 33 25.47 2.89 -3.48
C ALA A 33 24.00 3.33 -3.47
N PHE A 34 23.70 4.50 -2.91
CA PHE A 34 22.34 5.02 -2.84
C PHE A 34 21.79 5.42 -4.21
N VAL A 35 22.57 6.16 -5.00
CA VAL A 35 22.16 6.61 -6.34
C VAL A 35 22.01 5.42 -7.27
N LEU A 36 23.02 4.54 -7.31
CA LEU A 36 23.01 3.37 -8.18
C LEU A 36 21.84 2.43 -7.85
N LYS A 37 21.59 2.18 -6.55
CA LYS A 37 20.43 1.38 -6.13
C LYS A 37 19.12 1.97 -6.66
N ASN A 38 18.88 3.26 -6.45
CA ASN A 38 17.62 3.88 -6.87
C ASN A 38 17.47 3.85 -8.40
N LEU A 39 18.54 4.13 -9.15
CA LEU A 39 18.52 4.05 -10.61
C LEU A 39 18.20 2.63 -11.10
N LEU A 40 18.91 1.62 -10.58
CA LEU A 40 18.68 0.21 -10.94
C LEU A 40 17.28 -0.26 -10.54
N CYS A 41 16.78 0.18 -9.38
CA CYS A 41 15.43 -0.13 -8.92
C CYS A 41 14.39 0.40 -9.91
N ILE A 42 14.56 1.62 -10.41
CA ILE A 42 13.60 2.26 -11.31
C ILE A 42 13.67 1.65 -12.71
N LEU A 43 14.86 1.38 -13.22
CA LEU A 43 15.03 0.63 -14.47
C LEU A 43 14.35 -0.73 -14.38
N PHE A 44 14.50 -1.43 -13.25
CA PHE A 44 13.80 -2.68 -13.00
C PHE A 44 12.28 -2.51 -12.95
N CYS A 45 11.76 -1.48 -12.25
CA CYS A 45 10.32 -1.18 -12.23
C CYS A 45 9.78 -0.95 -13.64
N ILE A 46 10.43 -0.08 -14.42
CA ILE A 46 10.05 0.27 -15.79
C ILE A 46 10.07 -0.98 -16.66
N PHE A 47 11.12 -1.78 -16.58
CA PHE A 47 11.25 -3.02 -17.35
C PHE A 47 10.09 -3.98 -17.10
N VAL A 48 9.74 -4.23 -15.82
CA VAL A 48 8.65 -5.16 -15.49
C VAL A 48 7.30 -4.58 -15.91
N ILE A 49 7.03 -3.30 -15.64
CA ILE A 49 5.76 -2.65 -16.02
C ILE A 49 5.57 -2.67 -17.54
N MET A 50 6.61 -2.34 -18.30
CA MET A 50 6.58 -2.40 -19.77
C MET A 50 6.40 -3.83 -20.28
N SER A 51 7.06 -4.81 -19.68
CA SER A 51 6.89 -6.23 -20.06
C SER A 51 5.44 -6.67 -19.87
N PHE A 52 4.83 -6.34 -18.73
CA PHE A 52 3.42 -6.64 -18.47
C PHE A 52 2.48 -5.90 -19.44
N SER A 53 2.76 -4.62 -19.71
CA SER A 53 1.99 -3.82 -20.67
C SER A 53 2.05 -4.39 -22.08
N ASN A 54 3.20 -4.89 -22.52
CA ASN A 54 3.39 -5.44 -23.86
C ASN A 54 2.78 -6.83 -24.02
N ILE A 55 2.82 -7.65 -22.97
CA ILE A 55 2.32 -9.04 -23.00
C ILE A 55 0.80 -9.11 -22.76
N PHE A 56 0.29 -8.32 -21.81
CA PHE A 56 -1.11 -8.40 -21.34
C PHE A 56 -1.95 -7.16 -21.68
N GLY A 57 -1.40 -6.21 -22.44
CA GLY A 57 -2.06 -4.95 -22.82
C GLY A 57 -1.78 -3.79 -21.86
N SER A 58 -1.84 -2.57 -22.38
CA SER A 58 -1.53 -1.34 -21.64
C SER A 58 -2.49 -1.06 -20.47
N GLU A 59 -3.74 -1.50 -20.59
CA GLU A 59 -4.75 -1.47 -19.52
C GLU A 59 -4.39 -2.33 -18.30
N ASN A 60 -3.48 -3.30 -18.48
CA ASN A 60 -3.00 -4.21 -17.44
C ASN A 60 -1.61 -3.84 -16.89
N SER A 61 -1.07 -2.67 -17.27
CA SER A 61 0.17 -2.11 -16.71
C SER A 61 0.16 -2.03 -15.17
N ILE A 62 -1.01 -1.82 -14.56
CA ILE A 62 -1.17 -1.78 -13.10
C ILE A 62 -0.79 -3.10 -12.42
N VAL A 63 -0.95 -4.24 -13.10
CA VAL A 63 -0.53 -5.55 -12.59
C VAL A 63 0.99 -5.65 -12.51
N GLY A 64 1.69 -5.06 -13.48
CA GLY A 64 3.15 -4.93 -13.45
C GLY A 64 3.61 -4.11 -12.23
N VAL A 65 2.93 -3.00 -11.93
CA VAL A 65 3.20 -2.17 -10.74
C VAL A 65 3.04 -3.00 -9.46
N ILE A 66 1.92 -3.72 -9.32
CA ILE A 66 1.61 -4.54 -8.15
C ILE A 66 2.62 -5.67 -7.95
N THR A 67 3.03 -6.31 -9.06
CA THR A 67 4.05 -7.36 -9.05
C THR A 67 5.37 -6.82 -8.53
N VAL A 68 5.80 -5.64 -9.02
CA VAL A 68 7.04 -4.99 -8.57
C VAL A 68 6.97 -4.56 -7.11
N LEU A 69 5.87 -3.93 -6.68
CA LEU A 69 5.67 -3.52 -5.28
C LEU A 69 5.78 -4.74 -4.34
N SER A 70 5.13 -5.84 -4.71
CA SER A 70 5.17 -7.09 -3.96
C SER A 70 6.58 -7.69 -3.95
N LEU A 71 7.28 -7.72 -5.09
CA LEU A 71 8.66 -8.22 -5.18
C LEU A 71 9.63 -7.43 -4.31
N GLN A 72 9.53 -6.09 -4.31
CA GLN A 72 10.39 -5.23 -3.52
C GLN A 72 10.22 -5.48 -2.01
N THR A 73 9.01 -5.80 -1.56
CA THR A 73 8.72 -6.12 -0.16
C THR A 73 9.10 -7.55 0.20
N PHE A 74 8.56 -8.54 -0.52
CA PHE A 74 8.67 -9.96 -0.17
C PHE A 74 10.04 -10.58 -0.49
N ARG A 75 10.91 -9.84 -1.20
CA ARG A 75 12.34 -10.17 -1.27
C ARG A 75 13.05 -10.04 0.08
N PHE A 76 12.61 -9.13 0.94
CA PHE A 76 13.26 -8.82 2.23
C PHE A 76 12.41 -9.17 3.44
N SER A 77 11.09 -9.28 3.27
CA SER A 77 10.15 -9.61 4.32
C SER A 77 9.64 -11.05 4.22
N ASN A 78 9.24 -11.60 5.36
CA ASN A 78 8.57 -12.91 5.48
C ASN A 78 7.12 -12.71 5.99
N LEU A 79 6.30 -13.76 6.03
CA LEU A 79 4.95 -13.69 6.61
C LEU A 79 4.87 -14.23 8.05
N ASP A 80 6.01 -14.58 8.65
CA ASP A 80 6.13 -15.05 10.05
C ASP A 80 5.45 -16.40 10.37
N PHE A 81 5.34 -17.26 9.36
CA PHE A 81 4.97 -18.69 9.46
C PHE A 81 5.67 -19.51 8.37
N ASP A 82 5.49 -20.84 8.38
CA ASP A 82 6.16 -21.77 7.48
C ASP A 82 6.32 -21.23 6.05
N VAL A 83 7.53 -21.35 5.51
CA VAL A 83 7.90 -20.68 4.25
C VAL A 83 7.16 -21.24 3.06
N LYS A 84 6.90 -22.56 3.02
CA LYS A 84 6.19 -23.18 1.90
C LYS A 84 4.72 -22.76 1.93
N GLN A 85 4.10 -22.81 3.10
CA GLN A 85 2.74 -22.35 3.31
C GLN A 85 2.59 -20.86 3.06
N SER A 86 3.58 -20.04 3.46
CA SER A 86 3.61 -18.60 3.20
C SER A 86 3.70 -18.28 1.70
N ALA A 87 4.54 -19.01 0.95
CA ALA A 87 4.64 -18.84 -0.50
C ALA A 87 3.31 -19.19 -1.19
N PHE A 88 2.66 -20.28 -0.78
CA PHE A 88 1.34 -20.65 -1.27
C PHE A 88 0.27 -19.61 -0.88
N THR A 89 0.33 -19.08 0.33
CA THR A 89 -0.56 -18.03 0.83
C THR A 89 -0.42 -16.75 0.01
N LEU A 90 0.81 -16.34 -0.35
CA LEU A 90 1.03 -15.20 -1.24
C LEU A 90 0.38 -15.42 -2.61
N PHE A 91 0.52 -16.62 -3.19
CA PHE A 91 -0.16 -16.93 -4.43
C PHE A 91 -1.69 -16.92 -4.28
N GLY A 92 -2.23 -17.46 -3.19
CA GLY A 92 -3.65 -17.37 -2.84
C GLY A 92 -4.16 -15.94 -2.70
N ILE A 93 -3.37 -15.04 -2.11
CA ILE A 93 -3.68 -13.60 -2.06
C ILE A 93 -3.76 -13.00 -3.46
N PHE A 94 -2.85 -13.36 -4.37
CA PHE A 94 -2.98 -12.94 -5.78
C PHE A 94 -4.27 -13.48 -6.42
N GLY A 95 -4.75 -14.66 -6.01
CA GLY A 95 -6.08 -15.15 -6.38
C GLY A 95 -7.22 -14.23 -5.92
N ILE A 96 -7.14 -13.69 -4.70
CA ILE A 96 -8.08 -12.68 -4.19
C ILE A 96 -8.00 -11.41 -5.07
N LEU A 97 -6.79 -10.98 -5.44
CA LEU A 97 -6.58 -9.82 -6.32
C LEU A 97 -7.13 -10.03 -7.74
N MET A 98 -7.22 -11.27 -8.23
CA MET A 98 -7.83 -11.57 -9.53
C MET A 98 -9.34 -11.31 -9.51
N ILE A 99 -10.02 -11.65 -8.42
CA ILE A 99 -11.48 -11.73 -8.38
C ILE A 99 -12.10 -10.52 -7.63
N GLY A 100 -11.64 -10.26 -6.41
CA GLY A 100 -12.27 -9.31 -5.48
C GLY A 100 -12.43 -7.90 -6.04
N PRO A 101 -11.34 -7.24 -6.52
CA PRO A 101 -11.44 -5.88 -7.04
C PRO A 101 -12.40 -5.74 -8.23
N TYR A 102 -12.40 -6.71 -9.14
CA TYR A 102 -13.29 -6.69 -10.31
C TYR A 102 -14.75 -6.87 -9.91
N LEU A 103 -15.07 -7.89 -9.10
CA LEU A 103 -16.43 -8.13 -8.62
C LEU A 103 -16.97 -6.93 -7.84
N ALA A 104 -16.14 -6.31 -7.00
CA ALA A 104 -16.53 -5.11 -6.28
C ALA A 104 -16.81 -3.95 -7.24
N SER A 105 -16.02 -3.79 -8.31
CA SER A 105 -16.14 -2.65 -9.24
C SER A 105 -17.38 -2.69 -10.13
N ILE A 106 -17.89 -3.89 -10.45
CA ILE A 106 -19.11 -4.06 -11.27
C ILE A 106 -20.39 -4.13 -10.43
N SER A 107 -20.25 -4.13 -9.10
CA SER A 107 -21.36 -4.24 -8.17
C SER A 107 -21.90 -2.87 -7.76
N ILE A 108 -23.14 -2.81 -7.28
CA ILE A 108 -23.65 -1.60 -6.61
C ILE A 108 -22.81 -1.29 -5.36
N PRO A 109 -22.68 -0.01 -4.94
CA PRO A 109 -21.72 0.39 -3.90
C PRO A 109 -21.79 -0.40 -2.59
N ILE A 110 -22.99 -0.74 -2.12
CA ILE A 110 -23.20 -1.51 -0.88
C ILE A 110 -22.67 -2.95 -1.01
N VAL A 111 -22.92 -3.60 -2.15
CA VAL A 111 -22.41 -4.96 -2.43
C VAL A 111 -20.89 -4.91 -2.64
N GLY A 112 -20.41 -3.90 -3.37
CA GLY A 112 -18.98 -3.63 -3.53
C GLY A 112 -18.26 -3.46 -2.19
N PHE A 113 -18.87 -2.76 -1.23
CA PHE A 113 -18.35 -2.63 0.14
C PHE A 113 -18.20 -3.98 0.84
N VAL A 114 -19.19 -4.87 0.75
CA VAL A 114 -19.12 -6.20 1.36
C VAL A 114 -18.00 -7.04 0.73
N ILE A 115 -17.88 -7.03 -0.61
CA ILE A 115 -16.81 -7.74 -1.32
C ILE A 115 -15.43 -7.18 -0.94
N ASN A 116 -15.30 -5.86 -0.91
CA ASN A 116 -14.07 -5.17 -0.48
C ASN A 116 -13.71 -5.54 0.96
N PHE A 117 -14.68 -5.53 1.87
CA PHE A 117 -14.48 -5.87 3.27
C PHE A 117 -13.96 -7.30 3.43
N ILE A 118 -14.64 -8.28 2.82
CA ILE A 118 -14.23 -9.69 2.89
C ILE A 118 -12.82 -9.85 2.31
N SER A 119 -12.58 -9.30 1.12
CA SER A 119 -11.29 -9.45 0.42
C SER A 119 -10.14 -8.82 1.20
N ILE A 120 -10.30 -7.57 1.63
CA ILE A 120 -9.26 -6.85 2.38
C ILE A 120 -9.06 -7.47 3.77
N MET A 121 -10.11 -7.95 4.42
CA MET A 121 -9.98 -8.62 5.73
C MET A 121 -9.17 -9.91 5.60
N VAL A 122 -9.48 -10.75 4.60
CA VAL A 122 -8.73 -11.99 4.37
C VAL A 122 -7.27 -11.68 4.04
N ILE A 123 -7.00 -10.68 3.19
CA ILE A 123 -5.63 -10.21 2.92
C ILE A 123 -4.94 -9.75 4.21
N ALA A 124 -5.62 -8.97 5.06
CA ALA A 124 -5.05 -8.46 6.29
C ALA A 124 -4.70 -9.58 7.28
N ILE A 125 -5.58 -10.59 7.43
CA ILE A 125 -5.34 -11.76 8.29
C ILE A 125 -4.14 -12.57 7.78
N LEU A 126 -4.12 -12.89 6.49
CA LEU A 126 -3.10 -13.75 5.89
C LEU A 126 -1.72 -13.07 5.79
N ALA A 127 -1.68 -11.76 5.59
CA ALA A 127 -0.44 -11.03 5.38
C ALA A 127 0.10 -10.35 6.65
N CYS A 128 -0.70 -10.22 7.71
CA CYS A 128 -0.31 -9.50 8.93
C CYS A 128 -0.32 -10.39 10.15
N HIS A 129 0.54 -11.42 10.19
CA HIS A 129 0.80 -12.14 11.43
C HIS A 129 1.59 -11.27 12.41
N ASN A 130 2.63 -10.61 11.90
CA ASN A 130 3.46 -9.66 12.64
C ASN A 130 3.22 -8.22 12.14
N VAL A 131 2.56 -7.42 12.98
CA VAL A 131 2.19 -6.02 12.68
C VAL A 131 3.41 -5.14 12.41
N ALA A 132 4.58 -5.46 12.99
CA ALA A 132 5.79 -4.67 12.80
C ALA A 132 6.35 -4.74 11.36
N LEU A 133 6.11 -5.85 10.65
CA LEU A 133 6.56 -6.03 9.26
C LEU A 133 5.71 -5.23 8.27
N SER A 134 4.46 -4.93 8.62
CA SER A 134 3.53 -4.12 7.82
C SER A 134 3.28 -4.65 6.39
N ASN A 135 3.44 -5.95 6.15
CA ASN A 135 3.33 -6.57 4.81
C ASN A 135 1.96 -6.37 4.17
N GLN A 136 0.90 -6.41 4.97
CA GLN A 136 -0.47 -6.21 4.53
C GLN A 136 -0.68 -4.85 3.86
N SER A 137 0.09 -3.82 4.24
CA SER A 137 -0.04 -2.49 3.63
C SER A 137 0.18 -2.52 2.11
N ILE A 138 1.10 -3.36 1.62
CA ILE A 138 1.44 -3.49 0.20
C ILE A 138 0.38 -4.29 -0.55
N LEU A 139 -0.16 -5.33 0.06
CA LEU A 139 -1.16 -6.19 -0.56
C LEU A 139 -2.55 -5.52 -0.57
N VAL A 140 -2.91 -4.81 0.49
CA VAL A 140 -4.13 -3.98 0.52
C VAL A 140 -4.00 -2.78 -0.42
N LEU A 141 -2.82 -2.15 -0.51
CA LEU A 141 -2.52 -1.15 -1.54
C LEU A 141 -2.77 -1.71 -2.94
N SER A 142 -2.29 -2.93 -3.20
CA SER A 142 -2.44 -3.61 -4.50
C SER A 142 -3.91 -3.88 -4.82
N TYR A 143 -4.69 -4.33 -3.84
CA TYR A 143 -6.14 -4.50 -3.98
C TYR A 143 -6.83 -3.20 -4.37
N VAL A 144 -6.57 -2.11 -3.61
CA VAL A 144 -7.18 -0.80 -3.85
C VAL A 144 -6.76 -0.20 -5.18
N LEU A 145 -5.51 -0.44 -5.63
CA LEU A 145 -5.05 -0.11 -6.98
C LEU A 145 -5.90 -0.82 -8.05
N LEU A 146 -6.07 -2.14 -7.98
CA LEU A 146 -6.88 -2.87 -8.96
C LEU A 146 -8.34 -2.40 -8.98
N TYR A 147 -8.90 -2.09 -7.80
CA TYR A 147 -10.26 -1.58 -7.68
C TYR A 147 -10.44 -0.23 -8.38
N GLY A 148 -9.45 0.68 -8.26
CA GLY A 148 -9.51 2.00 -8.87
C GLY A 148 -9.17 2.06 -10.36
N TYR A 149 -8.44 1.06 -10.88
CA TYR A 149 -8.15 0.91 -12.32
C TYR A 149 -9.12 -0.10 -12.92
N GLN A 150 -10.40 0.28 -12.98
CA GLN A 150 -11.50 -0.56 -13.44
C GLN A 150 -11.30 -1.07 -14.87
N ILE A 151 -11.82 -2.26 -15.14
CA ILE A 151 -11.89 -2.84 -16.49
C ILE A 151 -13.36 -3.06 -16.82
N ASN A 152 -13.78 -2.56 -17.97
CA ASN A 152 -15.13 -2.77 -18.48
C ASN A 152 -15.21 -3.91 -19.51
N ASP A 153 -14.09 -4.26 -20.16
CA ASP A 153 -14.02 -5.33 -21.17
C ASP A 153 -13.60 -6.68 -20.56
N ILE A 154 -14.40 -7.71 -20.78
CA ILE A 154 -14.15 -9.06 -20.27
C ILE A 154 -12.84 -9.67 -20.78
N ASN A 155 -12.44 -9.39 -22.02
CA ASN A 155 -11.20 -9.91 -22.60
C ASN A 155 -9.97 -9.27 -21.95
N VAL A 156 -10.06 -7.96 -21.66
CA VAL A 156 -9.02 -7.25 -20.91
C VAL A 156 -8.96 -7.78 -19.47
N TYR A 157 -10.10 -8.11 -18.87
CA TYR A 157 -10.16 -8.72 -17.54
C TYR A 157 -9.54 -10.12 -17.51
N ILE A 158 -9.81 -10.98 -18.50
CA ILE A 158 -9.15 -12.29 -18.62
C ILE A 158 -7.63 -12.11 -18.71
N SER A 159 -7.19 -11.14 -19.52
CA SER A 159 -5.77 -10.79 -19.62
C SER A 159 -5.19 -10.30 -18.28
N ARG A 160 -5.98 -9.56 -17.49
CA ARG A 160 -5.60 -9.14 -16.12
C ARG A 160 -5.43 -10.33 -15.19
N VAL A 161 -6.35 -11.30 -15.24
CA VAL A 161 -6.29 -12.52 -14.44
C VAL A 161 -5.04 -13.32 -14.79
N CYS A 162 -4.74 -13.51 -16.07
CA CYS A 162 -3.51 -14.15 -16.52
C CYS A 162 -2.26 -13.39 -16.05
N ALA A 163 -2.26 -12.05 -16.17
CA ALA A 163 -1.16 -11.22 -15.69
C ALA A 163 -0.95 -11.37 -14.18
N LEU A 164 -2.03 -11.35 -13.38
CA LEU A 164 -1.95 -11.53 -11.93
C LEU A 164 -1.49 -12.93 -11.54
N ALA A 165 -1.88 -13.96 -12.29
CA ALA A 165 -1.38 -15.32 -12.07
C ALA A 165 0.13 -15.39 -12.29
N VAL A 166 0.64 -14.82 -13.38
CA VAL A 166 2.08 -14.74 -13.66
C VAL A 166 2.81 -13.91 -12.59
N GLY A 167 2.28 -12.74 -12.23
CA GLY A 167 2.83 -11.89 -11.18
C GLY A 167 2.89 -12.60 -9.82
N GLY A 168 1.82 -13.33 -9.46
CA GLY A 168 1.73 -14.11 -8.24
C GLY A 168 2.75 -15.25 -8.19
N ILE A 169 2.93 -15.99 -9.29
CA ILE A 169 3.95 -17.05 -9.41
C ILE A 169 5.35 -16.46 -9.20
N ILE A 170 5.65 -15.33 -9.86
CA ILE A 170 6.95 -14.66 -9.75
C ILE A 170 7.20 -14.21 -8.30
N VAL A 171 6.22 -13.56 -7.66
CA VAL A 171 6.33 -13.08 -6.27
C VAL A 171 6.50 -14.24 -5.30
N ALA A 172 5.66 -15.27 -5.38
CA ALA A 172 5.71 -16.43 -4.49
C ALA A 172 7.02 -17.22 -4.68
N GLY A 173 7.48 -17.39 -5.93
CA GLY A 173 8.74 -18.06 -6.23
C GLY A 173 9.95 -17.32 -5.67
N ILE A 174 10.03 -16.00 -5.88
CA ILE A 174 11.12 -15.19 -5.32
C ILE A 174 11.08 -15.17 -3.80
N PHE A 175 9.89 -15.03 -3.20
CA PHE A 175 9.71 -15.14 -1.75
C PHE A 175 10.26 -16.46 -1.23
N TYR A 176 9.84 -17.59 -1.81
CA TYR A 176 10.32 -18.91 -1.41
C TYR A 176 11.85 -19.02 -1.50
N ILE A 177 12.43 -18.64 -2.64
CA ILE A 177 13.89 -18.69 -2.85
C ILE A 177 14.63 -17.87 -1.78
N LYS A 178 14.12 -16.69 -1.42
CA LYS A 178 14.77 -15.79 -0.46
C LYS A 178 14.56 -16.20 0.99
N GLN A 179 13.40 -16.74 1.33
CA GLN A 179 13.03 -17.06 2.71
C GLN A 179 13.26 -18.54 3.08
N ARG A 180 13.55 -19.45 2.13
CA ARG A 180 13.69 -20.91 2.38
C ARG A 180 14.66 -21.34 3.48
N LYS A 181 15.59 -20.47 3.88
CA LYS A 181 16.57 -20.75 4.94
C LYS A 181 16.07 -20.37 6.34
N GLN A 182 14.99 -19.60 6.43
CA GLN A 182 14.38 -19.21 7.68
C GLN A 182 13.49 -20.35 8.19
N LYS A 183 13.49 -20.55 9.51
CA LYS A 183 12.62 -21.50 10.19
C LYS A 183 11.60 -20.70 11.01
N PHE A 184 10.34 -21.08 10.89
CA PHE A 184 9.24 -20.51 11.66
C PHE A 184 8.57 -21.62 12.46
N GLU A 185 8.14 -21.30 13.67
CA GLU A 185 7.38 -22.23 14.52
C GLU A 185 5.91 -22.25 14.12
N ASN A 186 5.38 -21.12 13.66
CA ASN A 186 3.99 -20.98 13.26
C ASN A 186 3.71 -21.65 11.91
N THR A 187 2.52 -22.22 11.78
CA THR A 187 1.94 -22.75 10.54
C THR A 187 0.74 -21.91 10.11
N PHE A 188 0.24 -22.15 8.89
CA PHE A 188 -0.99 -21.56 8.36
C PHE A 188 -2.19 -21.79 9.29
N SER A 189 -2.29 -22.98 9.91
CA SER A 189 -3.36 -23.24 10.87
C SER A 189 -3.28 -22.30 12.07
N ASP A 190 -2.09 -21.91 12.50
CA ASP A 190 -1.91 -21.01 13.64
C ASP A 190 -2.27 -19.57 13.28
N ILE A 191 -2.11 -19.19 12.00
CA ILE A 191 -2.60 -17.90 11.50
C ILE A 191 -4.13 -17.82 11.60
N ILE A 192 -4.82 -18.86 11.15
CA ILE A 192 -6.29 -18.91 11.20
C ILE A 192 -6.79 -19.02 12.64
N LYS A 193 -6.19 -19.87 13.47
CA LYS A 193 -6.54 -20.02 14.89
C LYS A 193 -6.21 -18.78 15.72
N GLY A 194 -5.17 -18.03 15.33
CA GLY A 194 -4.76 -16.79 15.97
C GLY A 194 -5.68 -15.61 15.67
N PHE A 195 -6.73 -15.79 14.87
CA PHE A 195 -7.79 -14.81 14.70
C PHE A 195 -8.69 -14.80 15.93
N ASN A 196 -8.59 -13.75 16.73
CA ASN A 196 -9.41 -13.58 17.93
C ASN A 196 -9.68 -12.09 18.15
N PHE A 197 -10.96 -11.71 18.33
CA PHE A 197 -11.36 -10.32 18.55
C PHE A 197 -10.78 -9.69 19.82
N SER A 198 -10.29 -10.49 20.77
CA SER A 198 -9.57 -10.00 21.94
C SER A 198 -8.13 -9.57 21.64
N ASN A 199 -7.53 -10.03 20.54
CA ASN A 199 -6.16 -9.73 20.17
C ASN A 199 -6.03 -8.36 19.49
N ASP A 200 -5.14 -7.51 20.00
CA ASP A 200 -4.83 -6.17 19.46
C ASP A 200 -4.52 -6.19 17.97
N ARG A 201 -3.86 -7.25 17.48
CA ARG A 201 -3.60 -7.44 16.06
C ARG A 201 -4.88 -7.54 15.25
N THR A 202 -5.81 -8.41 15.65
CA THR A 202 -7.08 -8.64 14.95
C THR A 202 -7.94 -7.38 15.00
N LYS A 203 -7.99 -6.70 16.15
CA LYS A 203 -8.68 -5.41 16.28
C LYS A 203 -8.08 -4.35 15.36
N TRP A 204 -6.75 -4.29 15.25
CA TRP A 204 -6.07 -3.40 14.33
C TRP A 204 -6.34 -3.75 12.85
N GLN A 205 -6.31 -5.03 12.47
CA GLN A 205 -6.67 -5.48 11.12
C GLN A 205 -8.11 -5.10 10.77
N LEU A 206 -9.03 -5.25 11.73
CA LEU A 206 -10.43 -4.85 11.58
C LEU A 206 -10.57 -3.33 11.44
N LYS A 207 -9.89 -2.55 12.30
CA LYS A 207 -9.84 -1.08 12.22
C LYS A 207 -9.38 -0.60 10.85
N LEU A 208 -8.27 -1.15 10.33
CA LEU A 208 -7.75 -0.83 9.01
C LEU A 208 -8.76 -1.19 7.92
N THR A 209 -9.29 -2.41 7.96
CA THR A 209 -10.19 -2.92 6.92
C THR A 209 -11.47 -2.11 6.83
N ILE A 210 -12.13 -1.85 7.97
CA ILE A 210 -13.35 -1.04 7.99
C ILE A 210 -13.02 0.35 7.45
N ALA A 211 -12.01 1.04 7.99
CA ALA A 211 -11.67 2.40 7.58
C ALA A 211 -11.42 2.53 6.07
N VAL A 212 -10.72 1.57 5.47
CA VAL A 212 -10.46 1.58 4.02
C VAL A 212 -11.74 1.32 3.24
N CYS A 213 -12.50 0.28 3.61
CA CYS A 213 -13.70 -0.12 2.87
C CYS A 213 -14.82 0.91 2.98
N SER A 214 -15.08 1.46 4.17
CA SER A 214 -16.09 2.48 4.38
C SER A 214 -15.68 3.81 3.76
N GLY A 215 -14.38 4.14 3.74
CA GLY A 215 -13.86 5.30 3.01
C GLY A 215 -14.10 5.20 1.51
N LEU A 216 -13.87 4.01 0.92
CA LEU A 216 -14.20 3.74 -0.48
C LEU A 216 -15.71 3.83 -0.72
N LEU A 217 -16.54 3.19 0.13
CA LEU A 217 -17.99 3.24 0.03
C LEU A 217 -18.52 4.68 0.02
N ILE A 218 -18.04 5.54 0.91
CA ILE A 218 -18.47 6.95 0.95
C ILE A 218 -18.10 7.65 -0.36
N GLY A 219 -16.89 7.45 -0.87
CA GLY A 219 -16.48 8.05 -2.13
C GLY A 219 -17.31 7.57 -3.32
N ASP A 220 -17.64 6.28 -3.36
CA ASP A 220 -18.45 5.68 -4.42
C ASP A 220 -19.92 6.12 -4.34
N LEU A 221 -20.51 6.23 -3.14
CA LEU A 221 -21.86 6.78 -2.94
C LEU A 221 -21.96 8.26 -3.36
N LEU A 222 -20.87 9.01 -3.19
CA LEU A 222 -20.76 10.40 -3.63
C LEU A 222 -20.36 10.53 -5.11
N ASN A 223 -20.14 9.42 -5.82
CA ASN A 223 -19.65 9.38 -7.20
C ASN A 223 -18.38 10.22 -7.42
N LEU A 224 -17.45 10.20 -6.46
CA LEU A 224 -16.22 10.98 -6.55
C LEU A 224 -15.25 10.36 -7.59
N PRO A 225 -14.74 11.15 -8.55
CA PRO A 225 -13.66 10.69 -9.41
C PRO A 225 -12.46 10.23 -8.61
N LYS A 226 -11.87 9.09 -8.99
CA LYS A 226 -10.69 8.52 -8.33
C LYS A 226 -10.88 8.30 -6.82
N THR A 227 -12.00 7.69 -6.41
CA THR A 227 -12.26 7.21 -5.02
C THR A 227 -11.08 6.44 -4.42
N ILE A 228 -10.31 5.74 -5.26
CA ILE A 228 -9.06 5.08 -4.89
C ILE A 228 -8.15 5.93 -3.98
N TRP A 229 -8.03 7.24 -4.22
CA TRP A 229 -7.17 8.11 -3.42
C TRP A 229 -7.62 8.25 -1.97
N ILE A 230 -8.92 8.09 -1.69
CA ILE A 230 -9.47 8.01 -0.32
C ILE A 230 -8.97 6.73 0.35
N GLY A 231 -9.10 5.58 -0.32
CA GLY A 231 -8.60 4.30 0.18
C GLY A 231 -7.09 4.33 0.46
N LEU A 232 -6.30 4.89 -0.46
CA LEU A 232 -4.84 5.06 -0.28
C LEU A 232 -4.49 5.98 0.88
N ALA A 233 -5.29 7.02 1.13
CA ALA A 233 -5.11 7.89 2.29
C ALA A 233 -5.44 7.16 3.59
N CYS A 234 -6.52 6.38 3.63
CA CYS A 234 -6.90 5.57 4.78
C CYS A 234 -5.80 4.55 5.13
N ILE A 235 -5.32 3.77 4.16
CA ILE A 235 -4.23 2.79 4.37
C ILE A 235 -3.00 3.47 5.00
N SER A 236 -2.67 4.68 4.53
CA SER A 236 -1.47 5.37 4.97
C SER A 236 -1.60 6.10 6.32
N VAL A 237 -2.81 6.46 6.74
CA VAL A 237 -3.07 7.20 7.98
C VAL A 237 -3.44 6.26 9.12
N VAL A 238 -4.23 5.22 8.84
CA VAL A 238 -4.66 4.23 9.83
C VAL A 238 -3.48 3.32 10.15
N GLN A 239 -2.81 3.61 11.26
CA GLN A 239 -1.60 2.93 11.72
C GLN A 239 -1.89 2.19 13.04
N PRO A 240 -1.10 1.16 13.39
CA PRO A 240 -1.22 0.48 14.68
C PRO A 240 -1.05 1.42 15.87
N ASP A 241 -0.04 2.30 15.81
CA ASP A 241 0.25 3.28 16.85
C ASP A 241 -0.62 4.53 16.70
N LYS A 242 -1.40 4.84 17.75
CA LYS A 242 -2.26 6.02 17.86
C LYS A 242 -1.51 7.33 17.57
N LYS A 243 -0.27 7.48 18.05
CA LYS A 243 0.54 8.70 17.80
C LYS A 243 0.91 8.83 16.33
N ARG A 244 1.22 7.71 15.67
CA ARG A 244 1.52 7.70 14.22
C ARG A 244 0.31 8.09 13.38
N VAL A 245 -0.91 7.76 13.78
CA VAL A 245 -2.14 8.20 13.08
C VAL A 245 -2.20 9.73 13.01
N ASP A 246 -2.02 10.40 14.15
CA ASP A 246 -2.05 11.86 14.22
C ASP A 246 -0.91 12.50 13.40
N ILE A 247 0.31 11.94 13.48
CA ILE A 247 1.45 12.43 12.70
C ILE A 247 1.19 12.25 11.20
N ARG A 248 0.78 11.06 10.76
CA ARG A 248 0.51 10.77 9.34
C ARG A 248 -0.59 11.65 8.78
N CYS A 249 -1.64 11.93 9.54
CA CYS A 249 -2.70 12.84 9.09
C CYS A 249 -2.18 14.28 8.95
N LYS A 250 -1.45 14.79 9.96
CA LYS A 250 -0.86 16.14 9.95
C LYS A 250 0.16 16.33 8.83
N GLU A 251 0.89 15.28 8.47
CA GLU A 251 1.84 15.31 7.37
C GLU A 251 1.16 15.13 6.01
N ARG A 252 0.18 14.25 5.87
CA ARG A 252 -0.41 13.94 4.56
C ARG A 252 -1.08 15.14 3.91
N ILE A 253 -1.90 15.87 4.66
CA ILE A 253 -2.72 16.98 4.15
C ILE A 253 -1.86 18.08 3.50
N PRO A 254 -0.96 18.76 4.24
CA PRO A 254 -0.19 19.85 3.65
C PRO A 254 0.77 19.37 2.56
N PHE A 255 1.39 18.19 2.71
CA PHE A 255 2.34 17.70 1.71
C PHE A 255 1.67 17.14 0.44
N ALA A 256 0.41 16.70 0.50
CA ALA A 256 -0.37 16.42 -0.70
C ALA A 256 -0.68 17.70 -1.49
N ILE A 257 -1.01 18.80 -0.79
CA ILE A 257 -1.23 20.12 -1.40
C ILE A 257 0.06 20.65 -2.03
N VAL A 258 1.18 20.59 -1.31
CA VAL A 258 2.51 20.94 -1.85
C VAL A 258 2.83 20.11 -3.10
N GLY A 259 2.54 18.79 -3.08
CA GLY A 259 2.67 17.93 -4.25
C GLY A 259 1.83 18.38 -5.44
N CYS A 260 0.60 18.83 -5.23
CA CYS A 260 -0.25 19.36 -6.28
C CYS A 260 0.29 20.68 -6.86
N ILE A 261 0.75 21.60 -6.00
CA ILE A 261 1.33 22.88 -6.42
C ILE A 261 2.60 22.64 -7.25
N MET A 262 3.51 21.78 -6.77
CA MET A 262 4.72 21.46 -7.49
C MET A 262 4.44 20.77 -8.83
N PHE A 263 3.47 19.85 -8.85
CA PHE A 263 3.03 19.20 -10.10
C PHE A 263 2.50 20.23 -11.10
N TYR A 264 1.64 21.15 -10.65
CA TYR A 264 1.07 22.20 -11.50
C TYR A 264 2.16 23.07 -12.13
N ILE A 265 3.11 23.56 -11.33
CA ILE A 265 4.23 24.37 -11.83
C ILE A 265 5.04 23.61 -12.89
N LEU A 266 5.39 22.35 -12.62
CA LEU A 266 6.13 21.53 -13.57
C LEU A 266 5.33 21.27 -14.86
N TYR A 267 4.04 21.01 -14.72
CA TYR A 267 3.14 20.76 -15.85
C TYR A 267 2.99 21.99 -16.76
N CYS A 268 3.00 23.20 -16.20
CA CYS A 268 2.95 24.45 -16.97
C CYS A 268 4.26 24.79 -17.69
N ILE A 269 5.41 24.39 -17.13
CA ILE A 269 6.74 24.67 -17.70
C ILE A 269 7.11 23.66 -18.79
N LEU A 270 6.73 22.39 -18.60
CA LEU A 270 7.08 21.32 -19.53
C LEU A 270 6.19 21.34 -20.78
N PRO A 271 6.75 21.11 -21.98
CA PRO A 271 5.97 20.80 -23.16
C PRO A 271 5.06 19.59 -22.91
N LYS A 272 3.87 19.59 -23.54
CA LYS A 272 2.82 18.60 -23.27
C LYS A 272 3.29 17.16 -23.51
N GLU A 273 4.20 16.97 -24.47
CA GLU A 273 4.79 15.69 -24.86
C GLU A 273 5.60 15.06 -23.70
N PHE A 274 6.11 15.88 -22.78
CA PHE A 274 6.93 15.45 -21.64
C PHE A 274 6.14 15.35 -20.33
N SER A 275 4.82 15.54 -20.34
CA SER A 275 3.98 15.46 -19.14
C SER A 275 4.06 14.10 -18.42
N SER A 276 4.32 13.01 -19.17
CA SER A 276 4.54 11.66 -18.62
C SER A 276 5.83 11.54 -17.81
N LEU A 277 6.86 12.34 -18.11
CA LEU A 277 8.13 12.35 -17.37
C LEU A 277 7.96 12.86 -15.93
N ILE A 278 6.95 13.68 -15.66
CA ILE A 278 6.65 14.17 -14.31
C ILE A 278 6.33 12.99 -13.38
N GLY A 279 5.59 11.99 -13.87
CA GLY A 279 5.26 10.78 -13.12
C GLY A 279 6.51 9.94 -12.81
N ILE A 280 7.39 9.77 -13.79
CA ILE A 280 8.67 9.07 -13.64
C ILE A 280 9.56 9.80 -12.62
N LEU A 281 9.66 11.12 -12.73
CA LEU A 281 10.36 11.97 -11.77
C LEU A 281 9.80 11.79 -10.35
N GLY A 282 8.48 11.71 -10.20
CA GLY A 282 7.81 11.39 -8.95
C GLY A 282 8.28 10.06 -8.35
N GLY A 283 8.34 9.00 -9.18
CA GLY A 283 8.87 7.70 -8.76
C GLY A 283 10.32 7.76 -8.29
N ILE A 284 11.18 8.45 -9.06
CA ILE A 284 12.59 8.68 -8.70
C ILE A 284 12.68 9.38 -7.35
N MET A 285 12.05 10.54 -7.22
CA MET A 285 12.14 11.36 -6.02
C MET A 285 11.52 10.68 -4.79
N CYS A 286 10.51 9.83 -4.97
CA CYS A 286 9.96 9.00 -3.91
C CYS A 286 11.01 7.99 -3.39
N GLY A 287 11.75 7.32 -4.27
CA GLY A 287 12.85 6.41 -3.88
C GLY A 287 13.97 7.10 -3.10
N PHE A 288 14.27 8.36 -3.44
CA PHE A 288 15.22 9.19 -2.71
C PHE A 288 14.64 9.79 -1.40
N SER A 289 13.35 9.67 -1.15
CA SER A 289 12.69 10.27 0.00
C SER A 289 12.77 9.38 1.24
N ALA A 290 13.37 9.91 2.31
CA ALA A 290 13.50 9.22 3.59
C ALA A 290 12.30 9.41 4.52
N THR A 291 11.53 10.48 4.32
CA THR A 291 10.41 10.84 5.20
C THR A 291 9.08 10.72 4.46
N TYR A 292 8.04 10.41 5.24
CA TYR A 292 6.68 10.27 4.72
C TYR A 292 6.15 11.56 4.06
N LYS A 293 6.52 12.73 4.60
CA LYS A 293 6.22 14.05 4.03
C LYS A 293 6.57 14.14 2.54
N TRP A 294 7.83 13.90 2.20
CA TRP A 294 8.32 13.99 0.82
C TRP A 294 7.83 12.85 -0.08
N GLN A 295 7.66 11.65 0.49
CA GLN A 295 7.00 10.56 -0.24
C GLN A 295 5.57 10.93 -0.65
N THR A 296 4.84 11.67 0.19
CA THR A 296 3.48 12.16 -0.12
C THR A 296 3.48 13.18 -1.25
N VAL A 297 4.44 14.12 -1.26
CA VAL A 297 4.63 15.08 -2.35
C VAL A 297 4.85 14.35 -3.68
N PHE A 298 5.85 13.47 -3.75
CA PHE A 298 6.25 12.86 -5.02
C PHE A 298 5.29 11.76 -5.48
N ASN A 299 4.60 11.06 -4.57
CA ASN A 299 3.51 10.15 -4.93
C ASN A 299 2.32 10.89 -5.57
N THR A 300 2.19 12.19 -5.33
CA THR A 300 1.16 13.01 -5.99
C THR A 300 1.45 13.19 -7.47
N PHE A 301 2.71 13.19 -7.89
CA PHE A 301 3.06 13.31 -9.31
C PHE A 301 2.57 12.11 -10.10
N GLY A 302 2.86 10.88 -9.65
CA GLY A 302 2.38 9.67 -10.33
C GLY A 302 0.85 9.60 -10.39
N GLY A 303 0.18 9.97 -9.29
CA GLY A 303 -1.28 10.04 -9.25
C GLY A 303 -1.87 11.02 -10.27
N LEU A 304 -1.34 12.25 -10.31
CA LEU A 304 -1.82 13.29 -11.22
C LEU A 304 -1.47 12.99 -12.68
N THR A 305 -0.26 12.50 -12.98
CA THR A 305 0.12 12.08 -14.34
C THR A 305 -0.88 11.06 -14.92
N SER A 306 -1.41 10.15 -14.09
CA SER A 306 -2.43 9.18 -14.54
C SER A 306 -3.87 9.73 -14.60
N ALA A 307 -4.14 10.85 -13.96
CA ALA A 307 -5.49 11.41 -13.84
C ALA A 307 -5.76 12.57 -14.80
N VAL A 308 -4.75 13.38 -15.10
CA VAL A 308 -4.86 14.54 -16.01
C VAL A 308 -5.38 14.16 -17.40
N PRO A 309 -4.94 13.07 -18.05
CA PRO A 309 -5.48 12.69 -19.36
C PRO A 309 -6.99 12.37 -19.36
N ILE A 310 -7.55 12.02 -18.20
CA ILE A 310 -8.95 11.60 -18.05
C ILE A 310 -9.83 12.75 -17.57
N LEU A 311 -9.35 13.53 -16.59
CA LEU A 311 -10.14 14.54 -15.90
C LEU A 311 -9.80 15.97 -16.34
N GLY A 312 -8.66 16.18 -17.01
CA GLY A 312 -8.06 17.50 -17.18
C GLY A 312 -7.28 17.95 -15.95
N LEU A 313 -6.40 18.96 -16.13
CA LEU A 313 -5.45 19.39 -15.11
C LEU A 313 -6.13 19.90 -13.82
N GLU A 314 -7.06 20.83 -13.97
CA GLU A 314 -7.71 21.52 -12.85
C GLU A 314 -8.54 20.55 -12.01
N ILE A 315 -9.39 19.77 -12.67
CA ILE A 315 -10.26 18.79 -12.02
C ILE A 315 -9.42 17.69 -11.35
N ALA A 316 -8.36 17.19 -12.00
CA ALA A 316 -7.47 16.21 -11.39
C ALA A 316 -6.81 16.73 -10.11
N ILE A 317 -6.36 17.99 -10.10
CA ILE A 317 -5.76 18.62 -8.90
C ILE A 317 -6.81 18.78 -7.80
N ILE A 318 -8.00 19.31 -8.12
CA ILE A 318 -9.08 19.51 -7.14
C ILE A 318 -9.42 18.18 -6.47
N PHE A 319 -9.71 17.14 -7.24
CA PHE A 319 -10.05 15.83 -6.66
C PHE A 319 -8.87 15.16 -5.97
N ARG A 320 -7.63 15.44 -6.38
CA ARG A 320 -6.45 14.93 -5.67
C ARG A 320 -6.36 15.50 -4.27
N ILE A 321 -6.61 16.79 -4.12
CA ILE A 321 -6.66 17.46 -2.82
C ILE A 321 -7.87 16.96 -2.04
N VAL A 322 -9.09 17.06 -2.58
CA VAL A 322 -10.34 16.69 -1.91
C VAL A 322 -10.27 15.25 -1.40
N ASN A 323 -9.94 14.27 -2.25
CA ASN A 323 -9.93 12.86 -1.85
C ASN A 323 -8.83 12.55 -0.83
N ASN A 324 -7.64 13.16 -0.92
CA ASN A 324 -6.57 12.91 0.04
C ASN A 324 -6.84 13.59 1.40
N VAL A 325 -7.39 14.81 1.39
CA VAL A 325 -7.78 15.52 2.62
C VAL A 325 -8.91 14.78 3.31
N PHE A 326 -9.96 14.45 2.56
CA PHE A 326 -11.08 13.66 3.06
C PHE A 326 -10.61 12.33 3.64
N GLY A 327 -9.89 11.51 2.87
CA GLY A 327 -9.43 10.21 3.35
C GLY A 327 -8.47 10.28 4.55
N ALA A 328 -7.64 11.33 4.64
CA ALA A 328 -6.76 11.53 5.80
C ALA A 328 -7.54 11.89 7.07
N ILE A 329 -8.47 12.85 6.97
CA ILE A 329 -9.32 13.27 8.08
C ILE A 329 -10.22 12.12 8.50
N TYR A 330 -10.87 11.47 7.53
CA TYR A 330 -11.73 10.32 7.75
C TYR A 330 -11.00 9.19 8.47
N GLY A 331 -9.85 8.75 7.93
CA GLY A 331 -9.06 7.67 8.56
C GLY A 331 -8.62 8.00 9.99
N ARG A 332 -8.26 9.26 10.27
CA ARG A 332 -7.92 9.72 11.61
C ARG A 332 -9.14 9.70 12.55
N LEU A 333 -10.25 10.28 12.13
CA LEU A 333 -11.49 10.33 12.93
C LEU A 333 -12.01 8.93 13.20
N PHE A 334 -12.05 8.09 12.17
CA PHE A 334 -12.44 6.69 12.28
C PHE A 334 -11.56 5.96 13.29
N SER A 335 -10.24 6.11 13.20
CA SER A 335 -9.33 5.46 14.16
C SER A 335 -9.61 5.87 15.61
N LYS A 336 -9.85 7.17 15.86
CA LYS A 336 -10.19 7.67 17.19
C LYS A 336 -11.52 7.12 17.71
N ILE A 337 -12.53 7.05 16.84
CA ILE A 337 -13.85 6.51 17.19
C ILE A 337 -13.72 5.01 17.50
N PHE A 338 -13.01 4.26 16.66
CA PHE A 338 -12.77 2.83 16.86
C PHE A 338 -12.06 2.57 18.19
N ASP A 339 -10.96 3.26 18.47
CA ASP A 339 -10.20 3.09 19.71
C ASP A 339 -11.05 3.41 20.95
N LYS A 340 -11.92 4.44 20.89
CA LYS A 340 -12.83 4.80 21.98
C LYS A 340 -13.93 3.75 22.20
N ILE A 341 -14.46 3.17 21.12
CA ILE A 341 -15.45 2.08 21.20
C ILE A 341 -14.79 0.85 21.81
N GLU A 342 -13.58 0.51 21.37
CA GLU A 342 -12.80 -0.60 21.91
C GLU A 342 -12.55 -0.46 23.41
N GLU A 343 -12.04 0.70 23.86
CA GLU A 343 -11.82 1.02 25.28
C GLU A 343 -13.11 0.88 26.11
N LYS A 344 -14.26 1.27 25.54
CA LYS A 344 -15.56 1.15 26.21
C LYS A 344 -16.08 -0.29 26.29
N ILE A 345 -15.79 -1.12 25.29
CA ILE A 345 -16.17 -2.54 25.31
C ILE A 345 -15.33 -3.27 26.38
N ILE A 346 -14.03 -3.00 26.43
CA ILE A 346 -13.12 -3.60 27.42
C ILE A 346 -13.48 -3.19 28.85
N SER A 347 -13.80 -1.91 29.07
CA SER A 347 -14.20 -1.47 30.42
C SER A 347 -15.50 -2.10 30.90
N ARG A 348 -16.46 -2.34 29.99
CA ARG A 348 -17.71 -3.05 30.32
C ARG A 348 -17.47 -4.51 30.66
N SER A 349 -16.65 -5.23 29.90
CA SER A 349 -16.36 -6.63 30.20
C SER A 349 -15.69 -6.82 31.56
N ILE A 350 -14.77 -5.92 31.93
CA ILE A 350 -14.13 -5.93 33.26
C ILE A 350 -15.16 -5.71 34.38
N ILE A 351 -16.10 -4.77 34.21
CA ILE A 351 -17.16 -4.52 35.20
C ILE A 351 -18.10 -5.73 35.35
N GLU A 352 -18.42 -6.41 34.25
CA GLU A 352 -19.24 -7.63 34.26
C GLU A 352 -18.52 -8.79 34.96
N GLU A 353 -17.23 -9.00 34.69
CA GLU A 353 -16.41 -10.01 35.37
C GLU A 353 -16.30 -9.76 36.88
N MET A 354 -16.12 -8.49 37.30
CA MET A 354 -16.06 -8.13 38.72
C MET A 354 -17.38 -8.43 39.45
N LYS A 355 -18.52 -8.13 38.83
CA LYS A 355 -19.84 -8.42 39.43
C LYS A 355 -20.09 -9.92 39.61
N ILE A 356 -19.69 -10.73 38.63
CA ILE A 356 -19.82 -12.20 38.71
C ILE A 356 -18.93 -12.76 39.83
N SER A 357 -17.75 -12.18 40.04
CA SER A 357 -16.85 -12.59 41.13
C SER A 357 -17.31 -12.15 42.53
N GLU A 358 -18.16 -11.13 42.64
CA GLU A 358 -18.77 -10.70 43.90
C GLU A 358 -20.03 -11.51 44.26
N GLU A 359 -20.66 -12.16 43.29
CA GLU A 359 -21.85 -13.01 43.47
C GLU A 359 -21.51 -14.50 43.75
N MET A 360 -20.25 -14.91 43.58
CA MET A 360 -19.71 -16.24 43.95
C MET A 360 -19.01 -16.21 45.31
#